data_AF-F0BCN0-F1
#
_entry.id   AF-F0BCN0-F1
#
_cell.length_a   1.000
_cell.length_b   1.000
_cell.length_c   1.000
_cell.angle_alpha   90.00
_cell.angle_beta   90.00
_cell.angle_gamma   90.00
#
_symmetry.space_group_name_H-M   'P 1'
#
loop_
_entity.id
_entity.type
_entity.pdbx_description
1 polymer ?
#
loop_
_entity_poly.entity_id
_entity_poly.type
_entity_poly.pdbx_seq_one_letter_code
_entity_poly.pdbx_strand_id
1 'polypeptide(L)'
;MLYVLPTLCTALTAGTWGRLADRYGRKRSLLRAQLGLALGFAIAGFAPSLSWLVVGLIVQGTCGGSLAAANAYLASQPQAGPLARALDWTQYSARLAMVSAPALLGLAIALGPAQSLYRALALLPLLAFALTWR
;
A
#
# COMPACT_ATOMS: atom_id res chain seq x y z
N MET A 1 -1.36 18.63 -9.79
CA MET A 1 0.07 18.24 -9.89
C MET A 1 0.54 17.34 -8.74
N LEU A 2 0.16 17.58 -7.48
CA LEU A 2 0.62 16.79 -6.31
C LEU A 2 0.32 15.28 -6.37
N TYR A 3 -0.77 14.86 -7.03
CA TYR A 3 -1.15 13.45 -7.14
C TYR A 3 -0.30 12.61 -8.11
N VAL A 4 0.55 13.24 -8.93
CA VAL A 4 1.47 12.53 -9.85
C VAL A 4 2.79 12.17 -9.15
N LEU A 5 3.06 12.82 -8.01
CA LEU A 5 4.29 12.63 -7.25
C LEU A 5 4.45 11.19 -6.71
N PRO A 6 3.42 10.55 -6.11
CA PRO A 6 3.53 9.18 -5.65
C PRO A 6 3.82 8.23 -6.81
N THR A 7 3.12 8.38 -7.94
CA THR A 7 3.28 7.51 -9.11
C THR A 7 4.68 7.62 -9.71
N LEU A 8 5.25 8.82 -9.78
CA LEU A 8 6.65 9.03 -10.19
C LEU A 8 7.63 8.38 -9.20
N CYS A 9 7.45 8.61 -7.90
CA CYS A 9 8.27 7.99 -6.87
C CYS A 9 8.21 6.45 -6.96
N THR A 10 7.01 5.87 -7.04
CA THR A 10 6.83 4.43 -7.21
C THR A 10 7.55 3.93 -8.47
N ALA A 11 7.44 4.63 -9.60
CA ALA A 11 8.09 4.22 -10.84
C ALA A 11 9.62 4.17 -10.71
N LEU A 12 10.21 5.15 -10.01
CA LEU A 12 11.66 5.19 -9.76
C LEU A 12 12.11 4.13 -8.75
N THR A 13 11.29 3.86 -7.73
CA THR A 13 11.65 2.97 -6.62
C THR A 13 11.23 1.52 -6.84
N ALA A 14 10.34 1.23 -7.80
CA ALA A 14 9.85 -0.11 -8.07
C ALA A 14 10.99 -1.10 -8.36
N GLY A 15 11.98 -0.69 -9.18
CA GLY A 15 13.12 -1.52 -9.54
C GLY A 15 14.12 -1.76 -8.40
N THR A 16 14.23 -0.85 -7.43
CA THR A 16 15.10 -1.03 -6.25
C THR A 16 14.41 -1.91 -5.21
N TRP A 17 13.12 -1.74 -5.00
CA TRP A 17 12.32 -2.58 -4.10
C TRP A 17 12.21 -4.02 -4.58
N GLY A 18 12.11 -4.27 -5.88
CA GLY A 18 12.14 -5.63 -6.44
C GLY A 18 13.45 -6.36 -6.09
N ARG A 19 14.59 -5.72 -6.33
CA ARG A 19 15.92 -6.26 -5.97
C ARG A 19 16.09 -6.45 -4.46
N LEU A 20 15.52 -5.54 -3.66
CA LEU A 20 15.54 -5.65 -2.19
C LEU A 20 14.68 -6.84 -1.71
N ALA A 21 13.54 -7.08 -2.34
CA ALA A 21 12.65 -8.19 -2.02
C ALA A 21 13.31 -9.55 -2.31
N ASP A 22 14.00 -9.65 -3.45
CA ASP A 22 14.72 -10.87 -3.84
C ASP A 22 15.89 -11.17 -2.89
N ARG A 23 16.57 -10.13 -2.37
CA ARG A 23 17.73 -10.28 -1.48
C ARG A 23 17.38 -10.56 -0.01
N TYR A 24 16.32 -9.93 0.52
CA TYR A 24 15.98 -10.01 1.95
C TYR A 24 14.84 -11.00 2.27
N GLY A 25 14.28 -11.64 1.25
CA GLY A 25 13.17 -12.58 1.38
C GLY A 25 11.81 -11.92 1.22
N ARG A 26 10.94 -12.59 0.45
CA ARG A 26 9.65 -12.06 0.00
C ARG A 26 8.69 -11.72 1.16
N LYS A 27 8.64 -12.53 2.23
CA LYS A 27 7.82 -12.25 3.43
C LYS A 27 8.23 -10.94 4.13
N ARG A 28 9.53 -10.76 4.36
CA ARG A 28 10.07 -9.58 5.05
C ARG A 28 9.89 -8.31 4.22
N SER A 29 9.99 -8.43 2.90
CA SER A 29 9.73 -7.31 1.99
C SER A 29 8.26 -6.85 2.03
N LEU A 30 7.31 -7.80 2.04
CA LEU A 30 5.88 -7.49 2.14
C LEU A 30 5.55 -6.74 3.44
N LEU A 31 6.07 -7.24 4.57
CA LEU A 31 5.88 -6.61 5.89
C LEU A 31 6.47 -5.19 5.96
N ARG A 32 7.65 -4.96 5.36
CA ARG A 32 8.25 -3.62 5.27
C ARG A 32 7.43 -2.68 4.40
N ALA A 33 6.90 -3.16 3.27
CA ALA A 33 6.04 -2.37 2.41
C ALA A 33 4.75 -1.94 3.12
N GLN A 34 4.12 -2.86 3.88
CA GLN A 34 2.93 -2.57 4.68
C GLN A 34 3.21 -1.54 5.78
N LEU A 35 4.32 -1.68 6.51
CA LEU A 35 4.74 -0.69 7.51
C LEU A 35 5.02 0.69 6.91
N GLY A 36 5.74 0.73 5.78
CA GLY A 36 6.01 1.99 5.09
C GLY A 36 4.74 2.68 4.61
N LEU A 37 3.77 1.90 4.10
CA LEU A 37 2.46 2.43 3.72
C LEU A 37 1.70 2.99 4.93
N ALA A 38 1.66 2.25 6.04
CA ALA A 38 1.03 2.71 7.29
C ALA A 38 1.65 4.01 7.80
N LEU A 39 2.98 4.09 7.78
CA LEU A 39 3.72 5.27 8.20
C LEU A 39 3.44 6.47 7.27
N GLY A 40 3.38 6.24 5.96
CA GLY A 40 3.01 7.28 4.99
C GLY A 40 1.58 7.81 5.19
N PHE A 41 0.61 6.93 5.45
CA PHE A 41 -0.76 7.33 5.80
C PHE A 41 -0.82 8.09 7.13
N ALA A 42 -0.06 7.67 8.15
CA ALA A 42 0.01 8.37 9.43
C ALA A 42 0.59 9.78 9.27
N ILE A 43 1.72 9.91 8.56
CA ILE A 43 2.35 11.21 8.25
C ILE A 43 1.36 12.13 7.51
N ALA A 44 0.63 11.61 6.53
CA ALA A 44 -0.38 12.37 5.80
C ALA A 44 -1.58 12.75 6.69
N GLY A 45 -2.00 11.87 7.60
CA GLY A 45 -3.12 12.12 8.52
C GLY A 45 -2.84 13.13 9.61
N PHE A 46 -1.59 13.27 10.03
CA PHE A 46 -1.15 14.27 11.02
C PHE A 46 -0.47 15.49 10.39
N ALA A 47 -0.49 15.63 9.07
CA ALA A 47 0.21 16.70 8.36
C ALA A 47 -0.36 18.09 8.74
N PRO A 48 0.45 18.97 9.35
CA PRO A 48 0.04 20.34 9.66
C PRO A 48 0.22 21.30 8.47
N SER A 49 0.96 20.89 7.44
CA SER A 49 1.29 21.71 6.26
C SER A 49 1.33 20.87 4.98
N LEU A 50 1.25 21.55 3.82
CA LEU A 50 1.34 20.92 2.51
C LEU A 50 2.65 20.16 2.29
N SER A 51 3.76 20.69 2.80
CA SER A 51 5.08 20.04 2.74
C SER A 51 5.10 18.70 3.48
N TRP A 52 4.43 18.61 4.64
CA TRP A 52 4.28 17.35 5.38
C TRP A 52 3.45 16.32 4.62
N LEU A 53 2.39 16.76 3.94
CA LEU A 53 1.55 15.90 3.11
C LEU A 53 2.33 15.35 1.91
N VAL A 54 3.19 16.18 1.29
CA VAL A 54 4.11 15.76 0.22
C VAL A 54 5.07 14.67 0.70
N VAL A 55 5.65 14.81 1.89
CA VAL A 55 6.53 13.78 2.47
C VAL A 55 5.76 12.46 2.66
N GLY A 56 4.54 12.53 3.19
CA GLY A 56 3.68 11.35 3.33
C GLY A 56 3.37 10.68 2.00
N LEU A 57 3.12 11.45 0.94
CA LEU A 57 2.89 10.96 -0.42
C LEU A 57 4.13 10.29 -1.04
N ILE A 58 5.32 10.86 -0.81
CA ILE A 58 6.59 10.25 -1.27
C ILE A 58 6.80 8.90 -0.59
N VAL A 59 6.58 8.81 0.72
CA VAL A 59 6.69 7.56 1.48
C VAL A 59 5.70 6.53 0.96
N GLN A 60 4.44 6.92 0.75
CA GLN A 60 3.40 6.04 0.19
C GLN A 60 3.76 5.54 -1.21
N GLY A 61 4.27 6.40 -2.10
CA GLY A 61 4.71 6.00 -3.43
C GLY A 61 5.92 5.07 -3.39
N THR A 62 6.92 5.41 -2.58
CA THR A 62 8.12 4.59 -2.39
C THR A 62 7.77 3.19 -1.88
N CYS A 63 6.79 3.08 -0.99
CA CYS A 63 6.30 1.82 -0.44
C CYS A 63 5.08 1.24 -1.17
N GLY A 64 4.68 1.81 -2.31
CA GLY A 64 3.47 1.45 -3.06
C GLY A 64 3.53 0.08 -3.76
N GLY A 65 4.67 -0.61 -3.70
CA GLY A 65 4.87 -1.96 -4.26
C GLY A 65 4.26 -3.10 -3.46
N SER A 66 3.35 -2.84 -2.52
CA SER A 66 2.76 -3.86 -1.62
C SER A 66 2.07 -4.99 -2.39
N LEU A 67 1.37 -4.67 -3.49
CA LEU A 67 0.66 -5.64 -4.32
C LEU A 67 1.62 -6.57 -5.08
N ALA A 68 2.70 -6.00 -5.63
CA ALA A 68 3.78 -6.77 -6.25
C ALA A 68 4.50 -7.67 -5.23
N ALA A 69 4.78 -7.15 -4.03
CA ALA A 69 5.37 -7.91 -2.94
C ALA A 69 4.46 -9.05 -2.46
N ALA A 70 3.14 -8.83 -2.41
CA ALA A 70 2.15 -9.85 -2.05
C ALA A 70 2.10 -10.98 -3.09
N ASN A 71 2.06 -10.63 -4.38
CA ASN A 71 2.10 -11.62 -5.47
C ASN A 71 3.39 -12.44 -5.46
N ALA A 72 4.54 -11.79 -5.25
CA ALA A 72 5.82 -12.48 -5.13
C ALA A 72 5.85 -13.43 -3.93
N TYR A 73 5.35 -12.97 -2.77
CA TYR A 73 5.24 -13.79 -1.56
C TYR A 73 4.35 -15.02 -1.75
N LEU A 74 3.18 -14.86 -2.36
CA LEU A 74 2.31 -15.97 -2.74
C LEU A 74 3.05 -16.96 -3.64
N ALA A 75 3.74 -16.48 -4.67
CA ALA A 75 4.50 -17.36 -5.57
C ALA A 75 5.66 -18.12 -4.88
N SER A 76 6.13 -17.70 -3.70
CA SER A 76 7.15 -18.43 -2.92
C SER A 76 6.61 -19.38 -1.86
N GLN A 77 5.33 -19.27 -1.50
CA GLN A 77 4.72 -20.09 -0.44
C GLN A 77 4.24 -21.43 -1.01
N PRO A 78 4.36 -22.55 -0.28
CA PRO A 78 3.69 -23.81 -0.63
C PRO A 78 2.17 -23.59 -0.55
N GLN A 79 1.48 -23.63 -1.69
CA GLN A 79 0.05 -23.37 -1.79
C GLN A 79 -0.73 -24.68 -1.61
N ALA A 80 -1.82 -24.66 -0.86
CA ALA A 80 -2.76 -25.80 -0.81
C ALA A 80 -3.61 -25.94 -2.11
N GLY A 81 -3.49 -25.00 -3.06
CA GLY A 81 -4.24 -24.97 -4.32
C GLY A 81 -3.48 -24.25 -5.45
N PRO A 82 -4.13 -24.00 -6.61
CA PRO A 82 -3.46 -23.43 -7.78
C PRO A 82 -3.00 -21.98 -7.51
N LEU A 83 -1.71 -21.69 -7.73
CA LEU A 83 -1.15 -20.34 -7.63
C LEU A 83 -1.93 -19.34 -8.49
N ALA A 84 -2.36 -19.75 -9.69
CA ALA A 84 -3.16 -18.93 -10.59
C ALA A 84 -4.42 -18.39 -9.90
N ARG A 85 -5.14 -19.23 -9.15
CA ARG A 85 -6.34 -18.81 -8.42
C ARG A 85 -6.01 -17.77 -7.34
N ALA A 86 -4.90 -17.93 -6.63
CA ALA A 86 -4.48 -16.97 -5.61
C ALA A 86 -4.12 -15.60 -6.24
N LEU A 87 -3.45 -15.61 -7.39
CA LEU A 87 -3.13 -14.39 -8.15
C LEU A 87 -4.38 -13.75 -8.77
N ASP A 88 -5.35 -14.54 -9.22
CA ASP A 88 -6.62 -14.02 -9.73
C ASP A 88 -7.38 -13.28 -8.64
N TRP A 89 -7.39 -13.82 -7.40
CA TRP A 89 -7.99 -13.14 -6.25
C TRP A 89 -7.31 -11.81 -5.90
N THR A 90 -5.98 -11.74 -5.94
CA THR A 90 -5.28 -10.46 -5.69
C THR A 90 -5.62 -9.45 -6.76
N GLN A 91 -5.65 -9.84 -8.04
CA GLN A 91 -6.01 -8.95 -9.15
C GLN A 91 -7.47 -8.52 -9.12
N TYR A 92 -8.39 -9.42 -8.75
CA TYR A 92 -9.79 -9.10 -8.56
C TYR A 92 -9.97 -8.04 -7.47
N SER A 93 -9.34 -8.24 -6.31
CA SER A 93 -9.40 -7.27 -5.21
C SER A 93 -8.83 -5.90 -5.57
N ALA A 94 -7.73 -5.87 -6.33
CA ALA A 94 -7.11 -4.63 -6.77
C ALA A 94 -8.03 -3.82 -7.70
N ARG A 95 -8.65 -4.49 -8.67
CA ARG A 95 -9.59 -3.87 -9.61
C ARG A 95 -10.86 -3.41 -8.90
N LEU A 96 -11.38 -4.22 -7.99
CA LEU A 96 -12.53 -3.86 -7.17
C LEU A 96 -12.24 -2.61 -6.33
N ALA A 97 -11.05 -2.53 -5.74
CA ALA A 97 -10.61 -1.34 -5.00
C ALA A 97 -10.51 -0.12 -5.92
N MET A 98 -9.97 -0.25 -7.15
CA MET A 98 -9.92 0.88 -8.09
C MET A 98 -11.29 1.44 -8.45
N VAL A 99 -12.31 0.59 -8.60
CA VAL A 99 -13.68 1.02 -8.93
C VAL A 99 -14.42 1.58 -7.71
N SER A 100 -14.28 0.92 -6.56
CA SER A 100 -15.04 1.28 -5.35
C SER A 100 -14.40 2.42 -4.55
N ALA A 101 -13.08 2.60 -4.62
CA ALA A 101 -12.37 3.61 -3.83
C ALA A 101 -12.86 5.04 -4.07
N PRO A 102 -13.06 5.55 -5.31
CA PRO A 102 -13.53 6.92 -5.50
C PRO A 102 -14.90 7.19 -4.88
N ALA A 103 -15.83 6.24 -5.02
CA ALA A 103 -17.17 6.35 -4.45
C ALA A 103 -17.14 6.31 -2.92
N LEU A 104 -16.39 5.36 -2.35
CA LEU A 104 -16.24 5.23 -0.90
C LEU A 104 -15.51 6.44 -0.30
N LEU A 105 -14.44 6.91 -0.93
CA LEU A 105 -13.67 8.06 -0.47
C LEU A 105 -14.49 9.35 -0.57
N GLY A 106 -15.27 9.53 -1.64
CA GLY A 106 -16.17 10.67 -1.83
C GLY A 106 -17.24 10.74 -0.74
N LEU A 107 -17.88 9.61 -0.43
CA LEU A 107 -18.82 9.50 0.69
C LEU A 107 -18.14 9.75 2.04
N ALA A 108 -16.93 9.22 2.24
CA ALA A 108 -16.25 9.32 3.52
C ALA A 108 -15.70 10.73 3.80
N ILE A 109 -15.33 11.50 2.76
CA ILE A 109 -15.01 12.92 2.88
C ILE A 109 -16.25 13.74 3.28
N ALA A 110 -17.44 13.33 2.86
CA ALA A 110 -18.68 13.99 3.28
C ALA A 110 -18.98 13.81 4.79
N LEU A 111 -18.38 12.80 5.43
CA LEU A 111 -18.56 12.50 6.86
C LEU A 111 -17.59 13.26 7.78
N GLY A 112 -16.58 13.97 7.25
CA GLY A 112 -15.65 14.74 8.08
C GLY A 112 -14.37 15.22 7.38
N PRO A 113 -13.48 15.91 8.10
CA PRO A 113 -12.26 16.49 7.51
C PRO A 113 -11.29 15.40 7.02
N ALA A 114 -10.63 15.66 5.88
CA ALA A 114 -9.75 14.72 5.20
C ALA A 114 -8.62 14.14 6.08
N GLN A 115 -8.10 14.89 7.06
CA GLN A 115 -7.11 14.36 8.02
C GLN A 115 -7.65 13.18 8.84
N SER A 116 -8.92 13.19 9.23
CA SER A 116 -9.55 12.08 9.95
C SER A 116 -9.61 10.82 9.09
N LEU A 117 -9.81 11.00 7.77
CA LEU A 117 -9.83 9.93 6.80
C LEU A 117 -8.47 9.25 6.64
N TYR A 118 -7.41 10.04 6.50
CA TYR A 118 -6.04 9.52 6.40
C TYR A 118 -5.61 8.75 7.67
N ARG A 119 -6.04 9.20 8.86
CA ARG A 119 -5.82 8.46 10.12
C ARG A 119 -6.53 7.10 10.13
N ALA A 120 -7.78 7.06 9.65
CA ALA A 120 -8.53 5.80 9.53
C ALA A 120 -7.88 4.84 8.51
N LEU A 121 -7.43 5.38 7.37
CA LEU A 121 -6.76 4.60 6.33
C LEU A 121 -5.42 4.02 6.79
N ALA A 122 -4.72 4.65 7.74
CA ALA A 122 -3.48 4.11 8.32
C ALA A 122 -3.69 2.79 9.08
N LEU A 123 -4.91 2.53 9.58
CA LEU A 123 -5.23 1.29 10.30
C LEU A 123 -5.29 0.07 9.36
N LEU A 124 -5.69 0.25 8.11
CA LEU A 124 -5.80 -0.83 7.13
C LEU A 124 -4.47 -1.56 6.86
N PRO A 125 -3.35 -0.88 6.52
CA PRO A 125 -2.07 -1.53 6.33
C PRO A 125 -1.48 -2.08 7.64
N LEU A 126 -1.81 -1.50 8.80
CA LEU A 126 -1.43 -2.05 10.11
C LEU A 126 -2.14 -3.38 10.40
N LEU A 127 -3.44 -3.47 10.11
CA LEU A 127 -4.20 -4.72 10.22
C LEU A 127 -3.65 -5.77 9.25
N ALA A 128 -3.34 -5.38 8.02
CA ALA A 128 -2.74 -6.27 7.04
C ALA A 128 -1.35 -6.79 7.50
N PHE A 129 -0.54 -5.92 8.11
CA PHE A 129 0.71 -6.31 8.75
C PHE A 129 0.49 -7.33 9.88
N ALA A 130 -0.46 -7.07 10.79
CA ALA A 130 -0.76 -7.97 11.90
C ALA A 130 -1.24 -9.36 11.44
N LEU A 131 -2.07 -9.41 10.38
CA LEU A 131 -2.53 -10.66 9.79
C LEU A 131 -1.41 -11.44 9.09
N THR A 132 -0.48 -10.75 8.43
CA THR A 132 0.65 -11.35 7.69
C THR A 132 1.80 -11.78 8.61
N TRP A 133 1.87 -11.19 9.81
CA TRP A 133 2.86 -11.53 10.83
C TRP A 133 2.63 -12.91 11.45
N ARG A 134 1.36 -13.33 11.58
CA ARG A 134 0.99 -14.69 11.97
C ARG A 134 1.53 -15.73 10.97
#